data_AF-A0A517ZSW1-F1
#
_entry.id   AF-A0A517ZSW1-F1
#
_cell.length_a   1.000
_cell.length_b   1.000
_cell.length_c   1.000
_cell.angle_alpha   90.00
_cell.angle_beta   90.00
_cell.angle_gamma   90.00
#
_symmetry.space_group_name_H-M   'P 1'
#
loop_
_entity.id
_entity.type
_entity.pdbx_description
1 polymer ?
#
loop_
_entity_poly.entity_id
_entity_poly.type
_entity_poly.pdbx_seq_one_letter_code
_entity_poly.pdbx_strand_id
1 'polypeptide(L)' 'MFGPKVKIEPGLYESLKKASQAVGCSSVDEFIINILEKAAAETEQVESEEEVRKRLQGLGYID' A
#
# COMPACT_ATOMS: atom_id res chain seq x y z
N MET A 1 -2.65 24.80 -0.32
CA MET A 1 -3.12 23.41 -0.08
C MET A 1 -2.81 22.55 -1.30
N PHE A 2 -1.54 22.23 -1.55
CA PHE A 2 -1.20 21.29 -2.62
C PHE A 2 -0.20 20.30 -2.06
N GLY A 3 -0.67 19.07 -1.80
CA GLY A 3 0.20 17.94 -1.49
C GLY A 3 1.03 17.52 -2.72
N PRO A 4 1.93 16.55 -2.55
CA PRO A 4 2.73 16.03 -3.65
C PRO A 4 1.83 15.44 -4.76
N LYS A 5 2.23 15.64 -6.02
CA LYS A 5 1.56 15.06 -7.20
C LYS A 5 2.39 13.91 -7.74
N VAL A 6 1.76 12.77 -7.96
CA VAL A 6 2.39 11.60 -8.60
C VAL A 6 1.90 11.51 -10.04
N LYS A 7 2.83 11.44 -10.99
CA LYS A 7 2.48 11.20 -12.39
C LYS A 7 2.26 9.70 -12.60
N ILE A 8 1.12 9.35 -13.17
CA ILE A 8 0.79 7.97 -13.58
C ILE A 8 0.82 7.92 -15.11
N GLU A 9 1.53 6.94 -15.65
CA GLU A 9 1.60 6.76 -17.11
C GLU A 9 0.21 6.37 -17.67
N PRO A 10 -0.18 6.87 -18.86
CA PRO A 10 -1.56 6.73 -19.35
C PRO A 10 -2.06 5.28 -19.42
N GLY A 11 -1.20 4.34 -19.86
CA GLY A 11 -1.59 2.92 -19.95
C GLY A 11 -1.87 2.28 -18.60
N LEU A 12 -1.13 2.68 -17.56
CA LEU A 12 -1.38 2.25 -16.19
C LEU A 12 -2.69 2.86 -15.67
N TYR A 13 -2.92 4.15 -15.93
CA TYR A 13 -4.15 4.83 -15.50
C TYR A 13 -5.41 4.19 -16.12
N GLU A 14 -5.38 3.84 -17.40
CA GLU A 14 -6.49 3.14 -18.06
C GLU A 14 -6.75 1.75 -17.45
N SER A 15 -5.69 1.06 -17.02
CA SER A 15 -5.82 -0.23 -16.34
C SER A 15 -6.44 -0.06 -14.94
N LEU A 16 -6.00 0.95 -14.19
CA LEU A 16 -6.55 1.31 -12.88
C LEU A 16 -8.03 1.71 -12.97
N LYS A 17 -8.41 2.45 -14.01
CA LYS A 17 -9.81 2.83 -14.27
C LYS A 17 -10.70 1.62 -14.54
N LYS A 18 -10.23 0.65 -15.31
CA LYS A 18 -10.97 -0.61 -15.53
C LYS A 18 -11.11 -1.41 -14.23
N ALA A 19 -10.02 -1.49 -13.45
CA ALA A 19 -10.02 -2.18 -12.17
C ALA A 19 -10.98 -1.51 -11.16
N SER A 20 -10.99 -0.18 -11.08
CA SER A 20 -11.87 0.57 -10.17
C SER A 20 -13.35 0.33 -10.49
N GLN A 21 -13.70 0.23 -11.77
CA GLN A 21 -15.06 -0.07 -12.22
C GLN A 21 -15.48 -1.51 -11.85
N ALA A 22 -14.57 -2.48 -11.97
CA ALA A 22 -14.85 -3.87 -11.62
C ALA A 22 -15.11 -4.07 -10.12
N VAL A 23 -14.45 -3.26 -9.28
CA VAL A 23 -14.61 -3.30 -7.81
C VAL A 23 -15.79 -2.43 -7.33
N GLY A 24 -16.38 -1.61 -8.19
CA GLY A 24 -17.51 -0.75 -7.86
C GLY A 24 -17.13 0.48 -7.03
N CYS A 25 -15.88 0.96 -7.13
CA CYS A 25 -15.46 2.18 -6.45
C CYS A 25 -16.15 3.43 -7.01
N SER A 26 -16.32 4.46 -6.17
CA SER A 26 -17.03 5.68 -6.57
C SER A 26 -16.23 6.53 -7.56
N SER A 27 -14.89 6.43 -7.52
CA SER A 27 -13.97 7.08 -8.45
C SER A 27 -12.66 6.28 -8.62
N VAL A 28 -11.93 6.58 -9.68
CA VAL A 28 -10.59 6.01 -9.91
C VAL A 28 -9.61 6.53 -8.85
N ASP A 29 -9.74 7.79 -8.43
CA ASP A 29 -8.88 8.40 -7.40
C ASP A 29 -9.03 7.70 -6.04
N GLU A 30 -10.26 7.44 -5.59
CA GLU A 30 -10.53 6.69 -4.36
C GLU A 30 -9.90 5.30 -4.41
N PHE A 31 -10.05 4.60 -5.55
CA PHE A 31 -9.45 3.29 -5.75
C PHE A 31 -7.91 3.34 -5.64
N ILE A 32 -7.27 4.31 -6.29
CA ILE A 32 -5.81 4.48 -6.24
C ILE A 32 -5.35 4.78 -4.83
N ILE A 33 -6.00 5.71 -4.13
CA ILE A 33 -5.66 6.08 -2.75
C ILE A 33 -5.76 4.87 -1.83
N ASN A 34 -6.87 4.13 -1.88
CA ASN A 34 -7.07 2.95 -1.03
C ASN A 34 -5.99 1.87 -1.25
N ILE A 35 -5.50 1.70 -2.48
CA ILE A 35 -4.41 0.77 -2.77
C ILE A 35 -3.09 1.28 -2.18
N LEU A 36 -2.79 2.56 -2.34
CA LEU A 36 -1.57 3.16 -1.79
C LEU A 36 -1.56 3.11 -0.27
N GLU A 37 -2.68 3.38 0.39
CA GLU A 37 -2.83 3.26 1.85
C GLU A 37 -2.59 1.82 2.32
N LYS A 38 -3.16 0.83 1.64
CA LYS A 38 -2.94 -0.58 1.96
C LYS A 38 -1.48 -0.98 1.79
N ALA A 39 -0.85 -0.62 0.67
CA ALA A 39 0.55 -0.94 0.40
C ALA A 39 1.50 -0.30 1.43
N ALA A 40 1.22 0.93 1.85
CA ALA A 40 1.97 1.60 2.91
C ALA A 40 1.82 0.86 4.25
N ALA A 41 0.59 0.53 4.64
CA ALA A 41 0.31 -0.18 5.89
C ALA A 41 0.94 -1.58 5.93
N GLU A 42 0.89 -2.33 4.83
CA GLU A 42 1.53 -3.65 4.71
C GLU A 42 3.05 -3.56 4.90
N THR A 43 3.68 -2.52 4.34
CA THR A 43 5.13 -2.30 4.47
C THR A 43 5.51 -1.97 5.92
N GLU A 44 4.74 -1.10 6.59
CA GLU A 44 4.95 -0.75 8.00
C GLU A 44 4.75 -1.97 8.93
N GLN A 45 3.79 -2.84 8.61
CA GLN A 45 3.57 -4.09 9.34
C GLN A 45 4.74 -5.05 9.18
N VAL A 46 5.27 -5.23 7.97
CA VAL A 46 6.45 -6.08 7.72
C VAL A 46 7.67 -5.59 8.49
N GLU A 47 7.94 -4.28 8.48
CA GLU A 47 9.05 -3.72 9.27
C GLU A 47 8.85 -3.97 10.78
N SER A 48 7.62 -3.84 11.27
CA SER A 48 7.28 -4.09 12.67
C SER A 48 7.45 -5.57 13.06
N GLU A 49 7.01 -6.50 12.21
CA GLU A 49 7.17 -7.94 12.43
C GLU A 49 8.65 -8.35 12.45
N GLU A 50 9.47 -7.82 11.53
CA GLU A 50 10.91 -8.05 11.55
C GLU A 50 11.57 -7.49 12.82
N GLU A 51 11.16 -6.32 13.28
CA GLU A 51 11.70 -5.72 14.49
C GLU A 51 11.32 -6.54 15.74
N VAL A 52 10.07 -7.01 15.82
CA VAL A 52 9.62 -7.93 16.87
C VAL A 52 10.39 -9.24 16.83
N ARG A 53 10.59 -9.82 15.64
CA ARG A 53 11.37 -11.05 15.47
C ARG A 53 12.81 -10.89 15.94
N LYS A 54 13.48 -9.78 15.59
CA LYS A 54 14.84 -9.47 16.06
C LYS A 54 14.91 -9.37 17.58
N ARG A 55 13.90 -8.74 18.22
CA ARG A 55 13.81 -8.66 19.69
C ARG A 55 13.64 -10.04 20.33
N LEU A 56 12.77 -10.88 19.77
CA LEU A 56 12.55 -12.24 20.28
C LEU A 56 13.79 -13.15 20.09
N GLN A 57 14.51 -13.01 18.97
CA GLN A 57 15.79 -13.69 18.74
C GLN A 57 16.86 -13.27 19.76
N GLY A 58 17.00 -11.96 20.02
CA GLY A 58 17.94 -11.45 21.03
C GLY A 58 17.63 -11.88 22.46
N LEU A 59 16.37 -12.21 22.73
CA LEU A 59 15.91 -12.76 24.01
C LEU A 59 15.95 -14.31 24.06
N GLY A 60 16.32 -14.98 22.96
CA GLY A 60 16.44 -16.45 22.88
C GLY A 60 15.11 -17.19 22.81
N TYR A 61 14.00 -16.53 22.45
CA TYR A 61 12.69 -17.17 22.31
C TYR A 61 12.50 -17.89 20.97
N ILE A 62 13.30 -17.56 19.96
CA ILE A 62 13.26 -18.12 18.62
C ILE A 62 14.68 -18.17 18.03
N ASP A 63 14.97 -19.18 17.22
CA ASP A 63 16.23 -19.36 16.49
C ASP A 63 16.17 -18.72 15.08
#